data_AF-A0A952SJI4-F1
#
_entry.id   AF-A0A952SJI4-F1
#
_cell.length_a   1.000
_cell.length_b   1.000
_cell.length_c   1.000
_cell.angle_alpha   90.00
_cell.angle_beta   90.00
_cell.angle_gamma   90.00
#
_symmetry.space_group_name_H-M   'P 1'
#
loop_
_entity.id
_entity.type
_entity.pdbx_description
1 polymer ?
#
loop_
_entity_poly.entity_id
_entity_poly.type
_entity_poly.pdbx_seq_one_letter_code
_entity_poly.pdbx_strand_id
1 'polypeptide(L)'
;MRCPVFYAPIILSVGLLVACSGGGEGEGPIVPPPPAPAEYAEKHMPASWWGDAQKLEEGRKLFVGEANPDVNCASCHGKDGKPVKAGATDFRNPERMKLYSDAVWFWRISEGV
;
A
#
# COMPACT_ATOMS: atom_id res chain seq x y z
N MET A 1 41.14 -58.60 -18.09
CA MET A 1 41.32 -57.15 -18.28
C MET A 1 40.33 -56.44 -17.36
N ARG A 2 40.82 -55.78 -16.30
CA ARG A 2 40.01 -55.09 -15.27
C ARG A 2 39.75 -53.66 -15.76
N CYS A 3 38.49 -53.27 -15.96
CA CYS A 3 38.11 -51.86 -16.07
C CYS A 3 37.68 -51.37 -14.67
N PRO A 4 38.31 -50.32 -14.12
CA PRO A 4 37.78 -49.62 -12.95
C PRO A 4 36.85 -48.51 -13.44
N VAL A 5 35.56 -48.60 -13.12
CA VAL A 5 34.65 -47.46 -13.27
C VAL A 5 34.31 -46.94 -11.88
N PHE A 6 34.58 -45.65 -11.75
CA PHE A 6 34.72 -44.85 -10.57
C PHE A 6 33.41 -44.74 -9.76
N TYR A 7 33.54 -44.82 -8.44
CA TYR A 7 32.52 -44.41 -7.48
C TYR A 7 32.25 -42.90 -7.63
N ALA A 8 31.04 -42.53 -8.01
CA ALA A 8 30.55 -41.15 -7.94
C ALA A 8 29.92 -40.92 -6.54
N PRO A 9 30.41 -39.98 -5.72
CA PRO A 9 29.75 -39.66 -4.46
C PRO A 9 28.50 -38.79 -4.74
N ILE A 10 27.33 -39.29 -4.34
CA ILE A 10 26.08 -38.54 -4.28
C ILE A 10 26.22 -37.49 -3.19
N ILE A 11 26.48 -36.23 -3.57
CA ILE A 11 26.34 -35.07 -2.69
C ILE A 11 24.91 -34.57 -2.85
N LEU A 12 23.99 -35.02 -2.00
CA LEU A 12 22.65 -34.43 -1.90
C LEU A 12 22.69 -33.32 -0.84
N SER A 13 22.95 -32.11 -1.33
CA SER A 13 23.02 -30.86 -0.60
C SER A 13 21.69 -30.48 0.06
N VAL A 14 21.73 -30.35 1.39
CA VAL A 14 21.09 -29.32 2.23
C VAL A 14 19.86 -28.63 1.64
N GLY A 15 18.67 -29.12 2.02
CA GLY A 15 17.42 -28.37 1.91
C GLY A 15 17.36 -27.28 2.97
N LEU A 16 17.96 -26.11 2.68
CA LEU A 16 17.74 -24.89 3.45
C LEU A 16 16.34 -24.36 3.08
N LEU A 17 15.35 -24.71 3.91
CA LEU A 17 14.04 -24.08 3.91
C LEU A 17 14.24 -22.58 4.24
N VAL A 18 14.43 -21.77 3.20
CA VAL A 18 14.27 -20.32 3.29
C VAL A 18 12.78 -20.08 3.52
N ALA A 19 12.42 -20.04 4.80
CA ALA A 19 11.22 -19.37 5.24
C ALA A 19 11.34 -17.90 4.80
N CYS A 20 10.61 -17.52 3.75
CA CYS A 20 10.34 -16.13 3.46
C CYS A 20 9.48 -15.59 4.61
N SER A 21 10.16 -15.16 5.67
CA SER A 21 9.62 -14.35 6.73
C SER A 21 8.96 -13.12 6.09
N GLY A 22 7.65 -13.17 5.89
CA GLY A 22 6.81 -12.00 5.58
C GLY A 22 6.73 -11.07 6.79
N GLY A 23 7.88 -10.65 7.31
CA GLY A 23 8.03 -9.68 8.39
C GLY A 23 8.16 -8.31 7.77
N GLY A 24 7.19 -7.45 8.05
CA GLY A 24 6.97 -6.16 7.40
C GLY A 24 8.23 -5.34 7.13
N GLU A 25 8.52 -5.12 5.85
CA GLU A 25 9.21 -3.91 5.43
C GLU A 25 8.33 -2.72 5.85
N GLY A 26 8.82 -1.95 6.82
CA GLY A 26 8.22 -0.67 7.21
C GLY A 26 8.10 0.26 6.00
N GLU A 27 7.18 1.23 6.05
CA GLU A 27 6.74 2.10 4.93
C GLU A 27 7.81 3.08 4.38
N GLY A 28 9.10 2.77 4.53
CA GLY A 28 10.20 3.64 4.18
C GLY A 28 10.25 4.91 5.04
N PRO A 29 11.19 5.83 4.75
CA PRO A 29 11.28 7.11 5.45
C PRO A 29 10.02 7.96 5.24
N ILE A 30 9.71 8.79 6.24
CA ILE A 30 8.67 9.82 6.13
C ILE A 30 9.24 10.98 5.32
N VAL A 31 8.84 11.08 4.07
CA VAL A 31 9.19 12.17 3.15
C VAL A 31 7.92 12.77 2.54
N PRO A 32 7.92 14.07 2.19
CA PRO A 32 6.78 14.67 1.50
C PRO A 32 6.47 13.96 0.19
N PRO A 33 5.18 13.83 -0.20
CA PRO A 33 4.84 13.36 -1.53
C PRO A 33 5.31 14.36 -2.60
N PRO A 34 5.50 13.93 -3.86
CA PRO A 34 5.66 14.86 -4.96
C PRO A 34 4.52 15.89 -4.97
N PRO A 35 4.80 17.16 -5.31
CA PRO A 35 3.75 18.16 -5.43
C PRO A 35 2.77 17.75 -6.54
N ALA A 36 1.49 18.07 -6.36
CA ALA A 36 0.50 17.84 -7.39
C ALA A 36 0.81 18.70 -8.65
N PRO A 37 0.49 18.22 -9.86
CA PRO A 37 0.61 19.03 -11.07
C PRO A 37 -0.23 20.31 -10.99
N ALA A 38 0.15 21.33 -11.76
CA ALA A 38 -0.47 22.66 -11.70
C ALA A 38 -1.99 22.63 -11.95
N GLU A 39 -2.49 21.69 -12.78
CA GLU A 39 -3.92 21.50 -13.04
C GLU A 39 -4.73 21.04 -11.81
N TYR A 40 -4.06 20.54 -10.77
CA TYR A 40 -4.66 20.14 -9.50
C TYR A 40 -4.44 21.14 -8.37
N ALA A 41 -3.66 22.22 -8.59
CA ALA A 41 -3.22 23.12 -7.52
C ALA A 41 -4.39 23.70 -6.70
N GLU A 42 -5.52 23.97 -7.36
CA GLU A 42 -6.73 24.56 -6.76
C GLU A 42 -7.78 23.51 -6.33
N LYS A 43 -7.42 22.23 -6.30
CA LYS A 43 -8.32 21.16 -5.85
C LYS A 43 -8.29 21.10 -4.32
N HIS A 44 -9.46 21.30 -3.73
CA HIS A 44 -9.64 21.28 -2.28
C HIS A 44 -10.87 20.46 -1.92
N MET A 45 -10.86 19.88 -0.73
CA MET A 45 -12.07 19.33 -0.14
C MET A 45 -13.08 20.48 0.05
N PRO A 46 -14.34 20.33 -0.39
CA PRO A 46 -15.35 21.35 -0.14
C PRO A 46 -15.45 21.66 1.35
N ALA A 47 -15.44 22.95 1.72
CA ALA A 47 -15.42 23.35 3.13
C ALA A 47 -16.59 22.78 3.94
N SER A 48 -17.76 22.62 3.30
CA SER A 48 -18.95 22.05 3.93
C SER A 48 -18.89 20.55 4.19
N TRP A 49 -17.90 19.84 3.64
CA TRP A 49 -17.78 18.38 3.81
C TRP A 49 -16.94 18.01 5.03
N TRP A 50 -16.13 18.94 5.55
CA TRP A 50 -15.39 18.71 6.78
C TRP A 50 -16.36 18.56 7.97
N GLY A 51 -16.36 17.38 8.57
CA GLY A 51 -17.27 17.04 9.68
C GLY A 51 -18.69 16.66 9.26
N ASP A 52 -19.00 16.63 7.96
CA ASP A 52 -20.28 16.12 7.47
C ASP A 52 -20.33 14.59 7.60
N ALA A 53 -21.17 14.11 8.52
CA ALA A 53 -21.31 12.68 8.80
C ALA A 53 -21.79 11.86 7.60
N GLN A 54 -22.63 12.44 6.75
CA GLN A 54 -23.09 11.76 5.54
C GLN A 54 -21.93 11.61 4.55
N LYS A 55 -21.13 12.66 4.34
CA LYS A 55 -19.96 12.60 3.45
C LYS A 55 -18.88 11.66 3.97
N LEU A 56 -18.67 11.61 5.28
CA LEU A 56 -17.79 10.62 5.91
C LEU A 56 -18.25 9.19 5.66
N GLU A 57 -19.56 8.91 5.80
CA GLU A 57 -20.09 7.57 5.57
C GLU A 57 -20.07 7.19 4.07
N GLU A 58 -20.36 8.12 3.17
CA GLU A 58 -20.20 7.93 1.72
C GLU A 58 -18.74 7.59 1.36
N GLY A 59 -17.78 8.35 1.91
CA GLY A 59 -16.35 8.08 1.76
C GLY A 59 -15.93 6.72 2.33
N ARG A 60 -16.44 6.35 3.51
CA ARG A 60 -16.17 5.04 4.13
C ARG A 60 -16.64 3.90 3.22
N LYS A 61 -17.85 3.98 2.67
CA LYS A 61 -18.40 2.95 1.77
C LYS A 61 -17.57 2.78 0.50
N LEU A 62 -17.06 3.87 -0.07
CA LEU A 62 -16.11 3.81 -1.19
C LEU A 62 -14.78 3.19 -0.75
N PHE A 63 -14.24 3.62 0.38
CA PHE A 63 -12.95 3.13 0.87
C PHE A 63 -12.93 1.60 1.07
N VAL A 64 -14.05 1.02 1.53
CA VAL A 64 -14.16 -0.44 1.74
C VAL A 64 -14.79 -1.22 0.58
N GLY A 65 -15.12 -0.56 -0.54
CA GLY A 65 -15.74 -1.20 -1.70
C GLY A 65 -17.21 -1.58 -1.55
N GLU A 66 -17.91 -1.06 -0.55
CA GLU A 66 -19.37 -1.26 -0.36
C GLU A 66 -20.19 -0.50 -1.42
N ALA A 67 -19.78 0.72 -1.79
CA ALA A 67 -20.50 1.54 -2.77
C ALA A 67 -20.17 1.17 -4.22
N ASN A 68 -18.93 0.75 -4.48
CA ASN A 68 -18.47 0.27 -5.78
C ASN A 68 -17.35 -0.77 -5.55
N PRO A 69 -17.55 -2.06 -5.88
CA PRO A 69 -16.54 -3.09 -5.61
C PRO A 69 -15.25 -2.92 -6.41
N ASP A 70 -15.28 -2.18 -7.53
CA ASP A 70 -14.09 -1.83 -8.31
C ASP A 70 -13.25 -0.72 -7.66
N VAL A 71 -13.83 0.00 -6.69
CA VAL A 71 -13.14 1.02 -5.87
C VAL A 71 -13.03 0.48 -4.45
N ASN A 72 -11.92 -0.19 -4.13
CA ASN A 72 -11.73 -0.84 -2.82
C ASN A 72 -10.31 -0.59 -2.27
N CYS A 73 -10.12 0.59 -1.70
CA CYS A 73 -8.86 1.02 -1.09
C CYS A 73 -8.43 0.10 0.07
N ALA A 74 -9.39 -0.38 0.86
CA ALA A 74 -9.19 -1.24 2.01
C ALA A 74 -8.59 -2.62 1.65
N SER A 75 -8.69 -3.05 0.39
CA SER A 75 -8.06 -4.30 -0.07
C SER A 75 -6.53 -4.31 0.07
N CYS A 76 -5.91 -3.13 0.13
CA CYS A 76 -4.47 -2.94 0.37
C CYS A 76 -4.22 -2.20 1.69
N HIS A 77 -5.00 -1.17 1.99
CA HIS A 77 -4.80 -0.28 3.13
C HIS A 77 -5.53 -0.71 4.41
N GLY A 78 -6.28 -1.82 4.38
CA GLY A 78 -7.09 -2.31 5.50
C GLY A 78 -8.31 -1.43 5.79
N LYS A 79 -9.32 -2.00 6.46
CA LYS A 79 -10.58 -1.29 6.78
C LYS A 79 -10.41 -0.18 7.82
N ASP A 80 -9.38 -0.28 8.64
CA ASP A 80 -9.00 0.67 9.70
C ASP A 80 -7.82 1.56 9.27
N GLY A 81 -7.40 1.52 8.01
CA GLY A 81 -6.22 2.24 7.51
C GLY A 81 -4.89 1.56 7.84
N LYS A 82 -4.90 0.40 8.51
CA LYS A 82 -3.71 -0.44 8.71
C LYS A 82 -3.45 -1.28 7.45
N PRO A 83 -2.27 -1.16 6.82
CA PRO A 83 -1.99 -1.88 5.58
C PRO A 83 -2.02 -3.39 5.80
N VAL A 84 -2.65 -4.09 4.86
CA VAL A 84 -2.74 -5.55 4.80
C VAL A 84 -1.86 -6.15 3.69
N LYS A 85 -1.26 -5.29 2.85
CA LYS A 85 -0.28 -5.66 1.83
C LYS A 85 1.03 -4.88 2.04
N ALA A 86 2.15 -5.54 1.78
CA ALA A 86 3.47 -4.91 1.84
C ALA A 86 3.54 -3.73 0.85
N GLY A 87 4.20 -2.65 1.27
CA GLY A 87 4.33 -1.42 0.48
C GLY A 87 3.12 -0.49 0.48
N ALA A 88 1.96 -0.92 1.00
CA ALA A 88 0.82 -0.01 1.17
C ALA A 88 1.08 0.96 2.33
N THR A 89 0.74 2.23 2.13
CA THR A 89 0.85 3.28 3.15
C THR A 89 -0.12 3.05 4.31
N ASP A 90 0.36 3.21 5.54
CA ASP A 90 -0.41 3.26 6.78
C ASP A 90 -1.01 4.65 6.97
N PHE A 91 -2.33 4.74 6.77
CA PHE A 91 -3.06 6.00 6.89
C PHE A 91 -3.26 6.43 8.36
N ARG A 92 -2.85 5.61 9.33
CA ARG A 92 -2.93 5.93 10.75
C ARG A 92 -1.69 6.67 11.25
N ASN A 93 -0.67 6.86 10.41
CA ASN A 93 0.54 7.60 10.75
C ASN A 93 0.33 9.12 10.53
N PRO A 94 0.06 9.91 11.58
CA PRO A 94 -0.27 11.32 11.43
C PRO A 94 0.92 12.15 10.91
N GLU A 95 2.14 11.74 11.23
CA GLU A 95 3.36 12.43 10.79
C GLU A 95 3.57 12.36 9.29
N ARG A 96 3.12 11.26 8.66
CA ARG A 96 3.09 11.11 7.21
C ARG A 96 1.87 11.79 6.61
N MET A 97 0.67 11.58 7.17
CA MET A 97 -0.59 12.06 6.57
C MET A 97 -0.67 13.59 6.51
N LYS A 98 -0.08 14.31 7.46
CA LYS A 98 -0.03 15.79 7.44
C LYS A 98 0.77 16.37 6.27
N LEU A 99 1.57 15.56 5.56
CA LEU A 99 2.37 16.01 4.42
C LEU A 99 1.58 16.05 3.10
N TYR A 100 0.37 15.48 3.09
CA TYR A 100 -0.48 15.42 1.90
C TYR A 100 -1.49 16.55 1.94
N SER A 101 -1.49 17.40 0.91
CA SER A 101 -2.56 18.39 0.70
C SER A 101 -3.77 17.75 0.00
N ASP A 102 -4.93 18.41 0.07
CA ASP A 102 -6.13 17.98 -0.66
C ASP A 102 -5.87 17.81 -2.16
N ALA A 103 -5.08 18.70 -2.76
CA ALA A 103 -4.69 18.65 -4.16
C ALA A 103 -3.89 17.37 -4.48
N VAL A 104 -2.93 17.02 -3.61
CA VAL A 104 -2.14 15.79 -3.76
C VAL A 104 -3.05 14.56 -3.60
N TRP A 105 -3.94 14.56 -2.62
CA TRP A 105 -4.90 13.45 -2.44
C TRP A 105 -5.80 13.26 -3.66
N PHE A 106 -6.41 14.35 -4.13
CA PHE A 106 -7.29 14.30 -5.29
C PHE A 106 -6.55 13.78 -6.52
N TRP A 107 -5.34 14.30 -6.80
CA TRP A 107 -4.51 13.87 -7.92
C TRP A 107 -4.14 12.38 -7.83
N ARG A 108 -3.63 11.90 -6.70
CA ARG A 108 -3.20 10.50 -6.54
C ARG A 108 -4.37 9.52 -6.60
N ILE A 109 -5.57 9.94 -6.16
CA ILE A 109 -6.77 9.12 -6.23
C ILE A 109 -7.35 9.11 -7.66
N SER A 110 -7.33 10.24 -8.36
CA SER A 110 -7.90 10.34 -9.71
C SER A 110 -7.03 9.68 -10.79
N GLU A 111 -5.71 9.79 -10.67
CA GLU A 111 -4.76 9.28 -11.66
C GLU A 111 -4.13 7.94 -11.29
N GLY A 112 -4.35 7.49 -10.06
CA GLY A 112 -3.70 6.31 -9.49
C GLY A 112 -2.34 6.61 -8.85
N VAL A 113 -1.86 5.64 -8.07
CA VAL A 113 -0.60 5.70 -7.32
C VAL A 113 0.57 5.13 -8.07
#